data_AF-A0AAV8V5Z8-F1
#
_entry.id   AF-A0AAV8V5Z8-F1
#
_cell.length_a   1.000
_cell.length_b   1.000
_cell.length_c   1.000
_cell.angle_alpha   90.00
_cell.angle_beta   90.00
_cell.angle_gamma   90.00
#
_symmetry.space_group_name_H-M   'P 1'
#
loop_
_entity.id
_entity.type
_entity.pdbx_description
1 polymer ?
#
loop_
_entity_poly.entity_id
_entity_poly.type
_entity_poly.pdbx_seq_one_letter_code
_entity_poly.pdbx_strand_id
1 'polypeptide(L)'
;DTIESNRCSSRTLAHRSQSCKPKCDGVEIINSAFKCRIISYRVHSERKHIDYDLFFKEVKENVLNLLQDNITAHRSVKFNMEIFARYMLPTTEERSIKSFNGRNRILDEAMDFNEVYQEFVDSVISQTSEFEEKDSGWAIEEILYLEVNVNRNSPLRGSSYMKLPKFIENKKAVVNVHNQDQFCFAWAITSALYPARHHVNELSSYPHFSRVLNIEGMEFPVKLKDIKLFESMNNISVNVYGFESVFKDNRMQYEIVGPIRYAPKKLRYHVNLLLTTSECCVNHHCNKDCVKSHYCWIKDLSRLVSSQVSRNNHKIYFSK
;
A
#
# COMPACT_ATOMS: atom_id res chain seq x y z
N ASP A 1 30.62 27.64 13.06
CA ASP A 1 30.56 26.17 13.05
C ASP A 1 29.13 25.72 13.13
N THR A 2 28.51 25.53 11.97
CA THR A 2 27.06 25.45 11.79
C THR A 2 26.67 24.00 11.58
N ILE A 3 25.90 23.47 12.54
CA ILE A 3 25.31 22.13 12.54
C ILE A 3 24.02 22.17 11.69
N GLU A 4 23.91 21.23 10.75
CA GLU A 4 22.78 21.08 9.82
C GLU A 4 21.47 20.73 10.56
N SER A 5 20.42 21.51 10.26
CA SER A 5 19.07 21.35 10.79
C SER A 5 18.22 20.40 9.94
N ASN A 6 17.58 19.44 10.62
CA ASN A 6 16.59 18.52 10.06
C ASN A 6 15.34 19.28 9.60
N ARG A 7 14.99 19.13 8.31
CA ARG A 7 13.80 19.75 7.70
C ARG A 7 12.52 19.02 8.09
N CYS A 8 11.77 19.60 9.03
CA CYS A 8 10.34 19.38 9.20
C CYS A 8 9.60 19.96 7.97
N SER A 9 8.92 19.12 7.17
CA SER A 9 8.23 19.61 5.97
C SER A 9 6.90 20.28 6.34
N SER A 10 6.89 21.61 6.33
CA SER A 10 5.69 22.44 6.25
C SER A 10 5.03 22.23 4.88
N ARG A 11 4.05 21.32 4.81
CA ARG A 11 3.19 21.19 3.63
C ARG A 11 1.89 21.96 3.83
N THR A 12 1.78 22.99 3.02
CA THR A 12 0.70 23.95 2.81
C THR A 12 -0.69 23.32 2.84
N LEU A 13 -1.50 23.71 3.83
CA LEU A 13 -2.92 23.33 4.01
C LEU A 13 -3.87 24.00 3.00
N ALA A 14 -3.37 24.81 2.08
CA ALA A 14 -4.18 25.62 1.16
C ALA A 14 -4.97 24.81 0.10
N HIS A 15 -4.74 23.50 -0.04
CA HIS A 15 -5.39 22.69 -1.08
C HIS A 15 -6.44 21.68 -0.56
N ARG A 16 -6.76 21.68 0.75
CA ARG A 16 -7.68 20.69 1.39
C ARG A 16 -9.06 21.27 1.80
N SER A 17 -9.42 22.46 1.34
CA SER A 17 -10.74 23.06 1.57
C SER A 17 -11.73 22.69 0.46
N GLN A 18 -12.07 21.41 0.31
CA GLN A 18 -13.09 20.95 -0.63
C GLN A 18 -14.21 20.17 0.10
N SER A 19 -15.42 20.76 0.09
CA SER A 19 -16.74 20.21 0.43
C SER A 19 -16.77 19.06 1.45
N CYS A 20 -17.02 19.38 2.73
CA CYS A 20 -17.36 18.41 3.76
C CYS A 20 -18.90 18.25 3.80
N LYS A 21 -19.40 17.02 3.93
CA LYS A 21 -20.83 16.74 4.13
C LYS A 21 -21.02 16.07 5.49
N PRO A 22 -21.95 16.52 6.35
CA PRO A 22 -22.22 15.84 7.62
C PRO A 22 -22.77 14.42 7.34
N LYS A 23 -22.27 13.41 8.08
CA LYS A 23 -22.82 12.04 8.08
C LYS A 23 -23.72 11.80 9.29
N CYS A 24 -23.20 12.10 10.47
CA CYS A 24 -23.88 12.03 11.77
C CYS A 24 -23.14 12.94 12.76
N ASP A 25 -23.62 13.03 14.00
CA ASP A 25 -23.03 13.90 15.02
C ASP A 25 -21.55 13.59 15.23
N GLY A 26 -20.72 14.64 15.17
CA GLY A 26 -19.26 14.52 15.27
C GLY A 26 -18.56 13.89 14.05
N VAL A 27 -19.25 13.53 12.97
CA VAL A 27 -18.64 12.87 11.80
C VAL A 27 -18.95 13.58 10.49
N GLU A 28 -17.89 14.00 9.80
CA GLU A 28 -17.95 14.63 8.49
C GLU A 28 -17.34 13.74 7.41
N ILE A 29 -17.98 13.67 6.25
CA ILE A 29 -17.43 13.06 5.05
C ILE A 29 -16.63 14.13 4.30
N ILE A 30 -15.36 13.84 4.04
CA ILE A 30 -14.52 14.67 3.19
C ILE A 30 -14.54 14.10 1.77
N ASN A 31 -14.99 14.92 0.82
CA ASN A 31 -14.82 14.57 -0.58
C ASN A 31 -13.32 14.61 -0.92
N SER A 32 -12.77 13.45 -1.22
CA SER A 32 -11.37 13.33 -1.57
C SER A 32 -11.17 13.29 -3.09
N ALA A 33 -10.20 14.05 -3.59
CA ALA A 33 -9.74 13.98 -4.98
C ALA A 33 -8.82 12.77 -5.26
N PHE A 34 -8.58 11.89 -4.27
CA PHE A 34 -7.73 10.70 -4.43
C PHE A 34 -8.52 9.53 -5.02
N LYS A 35 -8.14 9.07 -6.22
CA LYS A 35 -8.86 8.06 -7.02
C LYS A 35 -9.11 6.70 -6.35
N CYS A 36 -8.33 6.30 -5.34
CA CYS A 36 -8.42 5.00 -4.65
C CYS A 36 -9.14 5.05 -3.28
N ARG A 37 -9.51 6.24 -2.82
CA ARG A 37 -10.12 6.47 -1.51
C ARG A 37 -11.62 6.28 -1.66
N ILE A 38 -12.17 5.28 -0.98
CA ILE A 38 -13.63 5.07 -0.97
C ILE A 38 -14.26 6.28 -0.31
N ILE A 39 -13.75 6.64 0.87
CA ILE A 39 -14.25 7.74 1.67
C ILE A 39 -13.23 8.11 2.75
N SER A 40 -13.17 9.39 3.08
CA SER A 40 -12.50 9.88 4.29
C SER A 40 -13.55 10.43 5.23
N TYR A 41 -13.43 10.03 6.49
CA TYR A 41 -14.21 10.61 7.58
C TYR A 41 -13.31 11.48 8.44
N ARG A 42 -13.83 12.62 8.84
CA ARG A 42 -13.31 13.42 9.95
C ARG A 42 -14.20 13.16 11.15
N VAL A 43 -13.62 12.61 12.20
CA VAL A 43 -14.28 12.40 13.48
C VAL A 43 -13.80 13.48 14.42
N HIS A 44 -14.71 14.34 14.84
CA HIS A 44 -14.51 15.44 15.75
C HIS A 44 -14.99 15.05 17.14
N SER A 45 -14.38 15.64 18.15
CA SER A 45 -14.86 15.62 19.52
C SER A 45 -15.81 16.79 19.74
N GLU A 46 -16.81 16.63 20.61
CA GLU A 46 -17.70 17.73 21.03
C GLU A 46 -16.94 18.73 21.92
N ARG A 47 -15.93 18.23 22.63
CA ARG A 47 -15.11 19.00 23.56
C ARG A 47 -13.70 19.22 23.01
N LYS A 48 -13.07 20.29 23.47
CA LYS A 48 -11.63 20.49 23.25
C LYS A 48 -10.85 19.55 24.15
N HIS A 49 -9.99 18.73 23.55
CA HIS A 49 -9.07 17.87 24.28
C HIS A 49 -7.63 18.29 24.05
N ILE A 50 -6.82 18.17 25.08
CA ILE A 50 -5.36 18.20 25.02
C ILE A 50 -4.76 16.84 25.40
N ASP A 51 -5.60 15.93 25.90
CA ASP A 51 -5.25 14.59 26.34
C ASP A 51 -5.73 13.59 25.28
N TYR A 52 -4.80 12.80 24.73
CA TYR A 52 -5.08 11.85 23.67
C TYR A 52 -5.95 10.69 24.15
N ASP A 53 -5.75 10.20 25.38
CA ASP A 53 -6.56 9.11 25.95
C ASP A 53 -8.02 9.52 26.11
N LEU A 54 -8.28 10.73 26.59
CA LEU A 54 -9.63 11.28 26.72
C LEU A 54 -10.29 11.50 25.35
N PHE A 55 -9.54 12.06 24.39
CA PHE A 55 -10.04 12.24 23.03
C PHE A 55 -10.43 10.90 22.39
N PHE A 56 -9.55 9.89 22.44
CA PHE A 56 -9.81 8.58 21.86
C PHE A 56 -10.96 7.85 22.54
N LYS A 57 -11.10 7.97 23.87
CA LYS A 57 -12.27 7.44 24.58
C LYS A 57 -13.58 8.06 24.08
N GLU A 58 -13.62 9.36 23.83
CA GLU A 58 -14.82 10.05 23.35
C GLU A 58 -15.19 9.61 21.92
N VAL A 59 -14.24 9.56 20.99
CA VAL A 59 -14.53 9.27 19.58
C VAL A 59 -14.63 7.78 19.25
N LYS A 60 -14.35 6.88 20.21
CA LYS A 60 -14.26 5.43 20.00
C LYS A 60 -15.47 4.84 19.30
N GLU A 61 -16.67 5.07 19.83
CA GLU A 61 -17.90 4.50 19.28
C GLU A 61 -18.18 4.99 17.86
N ASN A 62 -17.92 6.27 17.58
CA ASN A 62 -18.04 6.82 16.22
C ASN A 62 -17.10 6.10 15.25
N VAL A 63 -15.86 5.83 15.66
CA VAL A 63 -14.90 5.11 14.82
C VAL A 63 -15.32 3.65 14.62
N LEU A 64 -15.71 2.94 15.68
CA LEU A 64 -16.14 1.53 15.57
C LEU A 64 -17.36 1.38 14.66
N ASN A 65 -18.35 2.27 14.79
CA ASN A 65 -19.51 2.31 13.90
C ASN A 65 -19.10 2.58 12.44
N LEU A 66 -18.15 3.49 12.21
CA LEU A 66 -17.61 3.72 10.86
C LEU A 66 -16.92 2.49 10.28
N LEU A 67 -16.12 1.76 11.08
CA LEU A 67 -15.47 0.53 10.63
C LEU A 67 -16.51 -0.54 10.28
N GLN A 68 -17.50 -0.75 11.15
CA GLN A 68 -18.59 -1.71 10.97
C GLN A 68 -19.44 -1.38 9.73
N ASP A 69 -19.86 -0.13 9.55
CA ASP A 69 -20.62 0.33 8.38
C ASP A 69 -19.87 0.01 7.07
N ASN A 70 -18.58 0.33 7.04
CA ASN A 70 -17.75 0.17 5.84
C ASN A 70 -17.44 -1.31 5.56
N ILE A 71 -17.26 -2.14 6.59
CA ILE A 71 -17.10 -3.58 6.42
C ILE A 71 -18.40 -4.22 5.94
N THR A 72 -19.55 -3.82 6.49
CA THR A 72 -20.86 -4.31 6.05
C THR A 72 -21.12 -3.95 4.59
N ALA A 73 -20.74 -2.74 4.17
CA ALA A 73 -20.90 -2.28 2.79
C ALA A 73 -19.91 -2.88 1.78
N HIS A 74 -18.69 -3.23 2.21
CA HIS A 74 -17.58 -3.57 1.31
C HIS A 74 -16.94 -4.94 1.54
N ARG A 75 -17.38 -5.70 2.54
CA ARG A 75 -16.86 -7.01 3.05
C ARG A 75 -15.42 -7.00 3.54
N SER A 76 -14.55 -6.23 2.90
CA SER A 76 -13.19 -5.99 3.35
C SER A 76 -12.68 -4.66 2.80
N VAL A 77 -11.93 -3.93 3.62
CA VAL A 77 -11.48 -2.56 3.34
C VAL A 77 -10.12 -2.30 3.97
N LYS A 78 -9.31 -1.45 3.33
CA LYS A 78 -7.98 -1.06 3.82
C LYS A 78 -8.11 0.28 4.53
N PHE A 79 -8.00 0.28 5.84
CA PHE A 79 -8.08 1.48 6.65
C PHE A 79 -6.73 2.06 6.98
N ASN A 80 -6.73 3.38 7.14
CA ASN A 80 -5.65 4.15 7.73
C ASN A 80 -6.30 5.21 8.63
N MET A 81 -5.71 5.48 9.77
CA MET A 81 -6.19 6.49 10.71
C MET A 81 -5.06 7.47 11.00
N GLU A 82 -5.36 8.77 10.99
CA GLU A 82 -4.38 9.83 11.24
C GLU A 82 -4.99 10.89 12.15
N ILE A 83 -4.37 11.14 13.29
CA ILE A 83 -4.81 12.16 14.24
C ILE A 83 -4.13 13.50 13.93
N PHE A 84 -4.88 14.60 14.06
CA PHE A 84 -4.36 15.95 13.85
C PHE A 84 -4.52 16.77 15.13
N ALA A 85 -3.45 17.41 15.56
CA ALA A 85 -3.43 18.28 16.74
C ALA A 85 -2.64 19.55 16.47
N ARG A 86 -3.08 20.65 17.09
CA ARG A 86 -2.38 21.93 17.09
C ARG A 86 -1.44 21.99 18.28
N TYR A 87 -0.19 22.31 18.00
CA TYR A 87 0.85 22.52 18.98
C TYR A 87 1.30 23.97 18.95
N MET A 88 1.78 24.46 20.09
CA MET A 88 2.32 25.80 20.27
C MET A 88 3.71 25.69 20.91
N LEU A 89 4.68 26.42 20.38
CA LEU A 89 6.02 26.52 20.93
C LEU A 89 6.05 27.69 21.93
N PRO A 90 6.11 27.47 23.26
CA PRO A 90 5.94 28.53 24.26
C PRO A 90 7.02 29.62 24.20
N THR A 91 8.19 29.31 23.65
CA THR A 91 9.31 30.26 23.54
C THR A 91 9.12 31.29 22.43
N THR A 92 8.36 30.95 21.38
CA THR A 92 8.17 31.81 20.20
C THR A 92 6.70 32.13 19.91
N GLU A 93 5.77 31.54 20.67
CA GLU A 93 4.32 31.52 20.41
C GLU A 93 3.93 30.99 19.01
N GLU A 94 4.85 30.30 18.34
CA GLU A 94 4.61 29.72 17.03
C GLU A 94 3.61 28.59 17.14
N ARG A 95 2.60 28.55 16.25
CA ARG A 95 1.60 27.48 16.20
C ARG A 95 1.78 26.62 14.96
N SER A 96 1.72 25.30 15.15
CA SER A 96 1.90 24.32 14.08
C SER A 96 0.92 23.17 14.25
N ILE A 97 0.31 22.73 13.16
CA ILE A 97 -0.48 21.50 13.16
C ILE A 97 0.46 20.33 12.93
N LYS A 98 0.44 19.37 13.84
CA LYS A 98 1.15 18.09 13.72
C LYS A 98 0.13 16.98 13.50
N SER A 99 0.58 15.91 12.85
CA SER A 99 -0.23 14.72 12.67
C SER A 99 0.56 13.46 12.98
N PHE A 100 -0.13 12.46 13.52
CA PHE A 100 0.43 11.16 13.85
C PHE A 100 -0.41 10.09 13.18
N ASN A 101 0.26 9.20 12.45
CA ASN A 101 -0.39 8.29 11.54
C ASN A 101 -0.28 6.85 12.02
N GLY A 102 -1.38 6.12 11.92
CA GLY A 102 -1.45 4.69 12.12
C GLY A 102 -0.98 3.91 10.89
N ARG A 103 -0.65 2.63 11.09
CA ARG A 103 -0.33 1.76 9.96
C ARG A 103 -1.57 1.50 9.12
N ASN A 104 -1.36 1.34 7.82
CA ASN A 104 -2.40 0.80 6.95
C ASN A 104 -2.76 -0.64 7.38
N ARG A 105 -4.04 -0.92 7.61
CA ARG A 105 -4.54 -2.25 7.98
C ARG A 105 -5.63 -2.68 7.01
N ILE A 106 -5.62 -3.96 6.65
CA ILE A 106 -6.75 -4.59 5.98
C ILE A 106 -7.69 -5.08 7.07
N LEU A 107 -8.96 -4.67 7.01
CA LEU A 107 -10.01 -5.15 7.88
C LEU A 107 -10.97 -6.04 7.09
N ASP A 108 -11.40 -7.12 7.73
CA ASP A 108 -12.49 -7.98 7.27
C ASP A 108 -13.48 -8.25 8.42
N GLU A 109 -14.61 -8.88 8.11
CA GLU A 109 -15.70 -9.17 9.07
C GLU A 109 -15.28 -10.08 10.24
N ALA A 110 -14.16 -10.80 10.12
CA ALA A 110 -13.70 -11.72 11.16
C ALA A 110 -12.79 -11.06 12.22
N MET A 111 -12.44 -9.79 12.05
CA MET A 111 -11.55 -9.07 12.98
C MET A 111 -12.29 -8.40 14.13
N ASP A 112 -11.64 -8.30 15.30
CA ASP A 112 -12.14 -7.48 16.41
C ASP A 112 -11.76 -6.01 16.20
N PHE A 113 -12.76 -5.17 15.91
CA PHE A 113 -12.54 -3.74 15.70
C PHE A 113 -12.08 -3.00 16.96
N ASN A 114 -12.37 -3.51 18.16
CA ASN A 114 -11.83 -2.93 19.40
C ASN A 114 -10.32 -3.13 19.48
N GLU A 115 -9.83 -4.32 19.15
CA GLU A 115 -8.40 -4.62 19.16
C GLU A 115 -7.66 -3.74 18.14
N VAL A 116 -8.20 -3.65 16.91
CA VAL A 116 -7.66 -2.77 15.85
C VAL A 116 -7.61 -1.32 16.29
N TYR A 117 -8.66 -0.85 16.94
CA TYR A 117 -8.73 0.52 17.45
C TYR A 117 -7.70 0.75 18.55
N GLN A 118 -7.59 -0.19 19.49
CA GLN A 118 -6.64 -0.08 20.61
C GLN A 118 -5.19 -0.10 20.13
N GLU A 119 -4.83 -0.97 19.18
CA GLU A 119 -3.49 -0.97 18.57
C GLU A 119 -3.14 0.38 17.94
N PHE A 120 -4.12 1.04 17.31
CA PHE A 120 -3.92 2.37 16.74
C PHE A 120 -3.69 3.43 17.83
N VAL A 121 -4.52 3.41 18.88
CA VAL A 121 -4.38 4.31 20.03
C VAL A 121 -3.00 4.17 20.65
N ASP A 122 -2.58 2.94 20.96
CA ASP A 122 -1.28 2.65 21.56
C ASP A 122 -0.12 3.15 20.66
N SER A 123 -0.26 2.97 19.34
CA SER A 123 0.73 3.45 18.37
C SER A 123 0.81 4.97 18.29
N VAL A 124 -0.30 5.68 18.47
CA VAL A 124 -0.31 7.16 18.49
C VAL A 124 0.26 7.66 19.81
N ILE A 125 -0.15 7.10 20.95
CA ILE A 125 0.35 7.49 22.27
C ILE A 125 1.87 7.35 22.31
N SER A 126 2.42 6.24 21.82
CA SER A 126 3.87 6.06 21.72
C SER A 126 4.55 7.13 20.84
N GLN A 127 3.93 7.51 19.71
CA GLN A 127 4.49 8.56 18.83
C GLN A 127 4.45 9.95 19.48
N THR A 128 3.40 10.25 20.23
CA THR A 128 3.25 11.54 20.92
C THR A 128 4.19 11.64 22.11
N SER A 129 4.35 10.57 22.90
CA SER A 129 5.32 10.53 23.99
C SER A 129 6.75 10.71 23.47
N GLU A 130 7.13 10.01 22.39
CA GLU A 130 8.45 10.23 21.76
C GLU A 130 8.64 11.66 21.21
N PHE A 131 7.57 12.32 20.78
CA PHE A 131 7.62 13.69 20.27
C PHE A 131 7.80 14.72 21.40
N GLU A 132 7.23 14.44 22.57
CA GLU A 132 7.35 15.24 23.78
C GLU A 132 8.72 15.03 24.47
N GLU A 133 9.20 13.78 24.56
CA GLU A 133 10.47 13.42 25.21
C GLU A 133 11.71 13.90 24.45
N LYS A 134 11.63 14.14 23.13
CA LYS A 134 12.75 14.61 22.31
C LYS A 134 13.05 16.11 22.45
N ASP A 135 12.66 16.74 23.56
CA ASP A 135 12.85 18.17 23.87
C ASP A 135 12.39 19.10 22.74
N SER A 136 11.32 18.74 22.02
CA SER A 136 10.86 19.53 20.88
C SER A 136 10.40 20.93 21.30
N GLY A 137 10.07 21.11 22.59
CA GLY A 137 9.57 22.34 23.18
C GLY A 137 8.12 22.67 22.82
N TRP A 138 7.46 21.83 22.01
CA TRP A 138 6.09 22.05 21.55
C TRP A 138 5.10 21.53 22.59
N ALA A 139 4.27 22.43 23.13
CA ALA A 139 3.15 22.08 23.98
C ALA A 139 1.90 21.83 23.13
N ILE A 140 1.15 20.78 23.43
CA ILE A 140 -0.15 20.57 22.80
C ILE A 140 -1.14 21.68 23.20
N GLU A 141 -1.79 22.28 22.22
CA GLU A 141 -2.80 23.32 22.42
C GLU A 141 -4.21 22.73 22.28
N GLU A 142 -4.44 21.88 21.28
CA GLU A 142 -5.75 21.32 20.97
C GLU A 142 -5.65 20.12 20.01
N ILE A 143 -6.32 19.01 20.33
CA ILE A 143 -6.58 17.93 19.38
C ILE A 143 -7.74 18.34 18.48
N LEU A 144 -7.52 18.33 17.17
CA LEU A 144 -8.46 18.89 16.20
C LEU A 144 -9.50 17.86 15.76
N TYR A 145 -9.04 16.74 15.21
CA TYR A 145 -9.89 15.67 14.69
C TYR A 145 -9.07 14.44 14.32
N LEU A 146 -9.76 13.30 14.26
CA LEU A 146 -9.24 12.05 13.70
C LEU A 146 -9.72 11.88 12.26
N GLU A 147 -8.80 11.68 11.31
CA GLU A 147 -9.14 11.30 9.95
C GLU A 147 -9.13 9.77 9.81
N VAL A 148 -10.28 9.17 9.50
CA VAL A 148 -10.42 7.74 9.18
C VAL A 148 -10.51 7.60 7.66
N ASN A 149 -9.47 7.02 7.08
CA ASN A 149 -9.32 6.84 5.65
C ASN A 149 -9.67 5.41 5.25
N VAL A 150 -10.79 5.25 4.55
CA VAL A 150 -11.23 3.96 4.02
C VAL A 150 -10.79 3.85 2.57
N ASN A 151 -9.88 2.94 2.33
CA ASN A 151 -9.43 2.58 0.99
C ASN A 151 -10.03 1.22 0.62
N ARG A 152 -10.20 0.98 -0.67
CA ARG A 152 -10.73 -0.28 -1.17
C ARG A 152 -9.75 -1.41 -0.87
N ASN A 153 -10.22 -2.47 -0.20
CA ASN A 153 -9.50 -3.74 -0.15
C ASN A 153 -10.18 -4.72 -1.10
N SER A 154 -9.46 -5.14 -2.14
CA SER A 154 -9.98 -6.12 -3.10
C SER A 154 -9.08 -7.35 -3.11
N PRO A 155 -9.64 -8.56 -3.02
CA PRO A 155 -8.86 -9.78 -3.19
C PRO A 155 -8.25 -9.83 -4.60
N LEU A 156 -6.94 -10.03 -4.63
CA LEU A 156 -6.09 -9.98 -5.82
C LEU A 156 -6.57 -10.95 -6.91
N ARG A 157 -7.01 -10.43 -8.06
CA ARG A 157 -7.33 -11.21 -9.27
C ARG A 157 -6.36 -10.84 -10.38
N GLY A 158 -5.48 -11.74 -10.79
CA GLY A 158 -4.61 -11.58 -11.98
C GLY A 158 -5.43 -11.40 -13.28
N SER A 159 -4.94 -10.73 -14.31
CA SER A 159 -5.66 -10.60 -15.58
C SER A 159 -4.74 -10.30 -16.76
N SER A 160 -5.35 -9.95 -17.89
CA SER A 160 -4.76 -9.39 -19.12
C SER A 160 -3.67 -8.36 -18.85
N TYR A 161 -2.79 -8.16 -19.84
CA TYR A 161 -1.67 -7.22 -19.82
C TYR A 161 -1.99 -5.91 -19.13
N MET A 162 -1.08 -5.51 -18.24
CA MET A 162 -1.10 -4.21 -17.61
C MET A 162 0.23 -3.49 -17.83
N LYS A 163 0.16 -2.24 -18.30
CA LYS A 163 1.36 -1.45 -18.54
C LYS A 163 2.05 -1.11 -17.23
N LEU A 164 3.36 -1.42 -17.15
CA LEU A 164 4.17 -1.04 -16.00
C LEU A 164 4.36 0.48 -15.92
N PRO A 165 4.50 1.05 -14.72
CA PRO A 165 4.98 2.42 -14.58
C PRO A 165 6.32 2.60 -15.31
N LYS A 166 6.49 3.73 -16.01
CA LYS A 166 7.70 4.04 -16.81
C LYS A 166 8.99 3.83 -16.01
N PHE A 167 8.98 4.10 -14.71
CA PHE A 167 10.14 3.89 -13.84
C PHE A 167 10.62 2.43 -13.85
N ILE A 168 9.71 1.47 -13.71
CA ILE A 168 10.02 0.03 -13.73
C ILE A 168 10.40 -0.40 -15.15
N GLU A 169 9.65 0.07 -16.15
CA GLU A 169 9.89 -0.23 -17.57
C GLU A 169 11.29 0.24 -18.03
N ASN A 170 11.73 1.40 -17.54
CA ASN A 170 13.03 1.99 -17.87
C ASN A 170 14.20 1.24 -17.25
N LYS A 171 14.01 0.55 -16.13
CA LYS A 171 15.05 -0.31 -15.53
C LYS A 171 15.39 -1.50 -16.43
N LYS A 172 14.51 -1.89 -17.35
CA LYS A 172 14.67 -3.09 -18.22
C LYS A 172 14.98 -4.37 -17.42
N ALA A 173 14.53 -4.41 -16.18
CA ALA A 173 14.77 -5.49 -15.22
C ALA A 173 13.58 -6.45 -15.10
N VAL A 174 12.44 -6.08 -15.69
CA VAL A 174 11.18 -6.82 -15.65
C VAL A 174 10.76 -7.13 -17.08
N VAL A 175 10.29 -8.36 -17.30
CA VAL A 175 9.65 -8.81 -18.54
C VAL A 175 8.15 -8.86 -18.29
N ASN A 176 7.39 -8.12 -19.10
CA ASN A 176 5.95 -8.01 -18.99
C ASN A 176 5.33 -8.52 -20.29
N VAL A 177 4.89 -9.78 -20.27
CA VAL A 177 4.34 -10.44 -21.45
C VAL A 177 2.93 -9.91 -21.75
N HIS A 178 2.70 -9.50 -22.99
CA HIS A 178 1.46 -8.96 -23.52
C HIS A 178 0.42 -10.07 -23.72
N ASN A 179 -0.26 -10.48 -22.64
CA ASN A 179 -1.34 -11.46 -22.70
C ASN A 179 -2.75 -10.80 -22.74
N GLN A 180 -3.70 -11.40 -23.43
CA GLN A 180 -5.12 -10.96 -23.43
C GLN A 180 -6.01 -11.81 -22.51
N ASP A 181 -5.46 -12.91 -21.98
CA ASP A 181 -6.14 -13.89 -21.15
C ASP A 181 -5.92 -13.63 -19.63
N GLN A 182 -6.36 -14.55 -18.77
CA GLN A 182 -6.17 -14.46 -17.31
C GLN A 182 -4.92 -15.21 -16.80
N PHE A 183 -4.04 -15.65 -17.70
CA PHE A 183 -2.92 -16.55 -17.40
C PHE A 183 -1.58 -15.82 -17.23
N CYS A 184 -1.59 -14.53 -16.83
CA CYS A 184 -0.36 -13.75 -16.67
C CYS A 184 0.66 -14.39 -15.70
N PHE A 185 0.19 -15.10 -14.67
CA PHE A 185 1.06 -15.90 -13.80
C PHE A 185 1.83 -16.97 -14.60
N ALA A 186 1.11 -17.78 -15.39
CA ALA A 186 1.69 -18.86 -16.17
C ALA A 186 2.62 -18.30 -17.27
N TRP A 187 2.23 -17.20 -17.92
CA TRP A 187 3.07 -16.50 -18.90
C TRP A 187 4.35 -15.93 -18.28
N ALA A 188 4.26 -15.33 -17.08
CA ALA A 188 5.43 -14.81 -16.38
C ALA A 188 6.40 -15.94 -16.00
N ILE A 189 5.90 -17.06 -15.45
CA ILE A 189 6.74 -18.23 -15.17
C ILE A 189 7.37 -18.78 -16.46
N THR A 190 6.57 -18.94 -17.52
CA THR A 190 7.06 -19.45 -18.82
C THR A 190 8.16 -18.55 -19.37
N SER A 191 8.02 -17.23 -19.27
CA SER A 191 9.03 -16.27 -19.72
C SER A 191 10.35 -16.39 -18.96
N ALA A 192 10.30 -16.80 -17.68
CA ALA A 192 11.47 -17.03 -16.84
C ALA A 192 12.18 -18.36 -17.18
N LEU A 193 11.40 -19.40 -17.50
CA LEU A 193 11.94 -20.71 -17.86
C LEU A 193 12.49 -20.75 -19.30
N TYR A 194 11.90 -19.98 -20.20
CA TYR A 194 12.29 -19.90 -21.61
C TYR A 194 12.60 -18.45 -22.02
N PRO A 195 13.66 -17.81 -21.49
CA PRO A 195 13.94 -16.40 -21.77
C PRO A 195 14.20 -16.13 -23.26
N ALA A 196 13.35 -15.31 -23.87
CA ALA A 196 13.54 -14.86 -25.24
C ALA A 196 14.65 -13.80 -25.34
N ARG A 197 15.33 -13.76 -26.50
CA ARG A 197 16.36 -12.75 -26.80
C ARG A 197 15.79 -11.47 -27.40
N HIS A 198 14.77 -11.62 -28.25
CA HIS A 198 14.08 -10.55 -28.95
C HIS A 198 12.59 -10.62 -28.66
N HIS A 199 11.87 -9.51 -28.85
CA HIS A 199 10.42 -9.44 -28.66
C HIS A 199 9.96 -10.06 -27.33
N VAL A 200 10.68 -9.77 -26.25
CA VAL A 200 10.52 -10.41 -24.93
C VAL A 200 9.16 -10.16 -24.28
N ASN A 201 8.36 -9.24 -24.80
CA ASN A 201 7.02 -9.01 -24.29
C ASN A 201 5.96 -9.74 -25.13
N GLU A 202 6.30 -10.33 -26.28
CA GLU A 202 5.33 -10.99 -27.17
C GLU A 202 5.08 -12.43 -26.75
N LEU A 203 3.82 -12.88 -26.80
CA LEU A 203 3.43 -14.27 -26.50
C LEU A 203 4.10 -15.27 -27.44
N SER A 204 4.26 -14.92 -28.72
CA SER A 204 4.87 -15.78 -29.75
C SER A 204 6.34 -16.09 -29.48
N SER A 205 7.00 -15.33 -28.60
CA SER A 205 8.38 -15.58 -28.18
C SER A 205 8.54 -16.76 -27.23
N TYR A 206 7.43 -17.34 -26.75
CA TYR A 206 7.41 -18.35 -25.71
C TYR A 206 6.62 -19.60 -26.14
N PRO A 207 7.01 -20.80 -25.66
CA PRO A 207 6.12 -21.95 -25.78
C PRO A 207 4.82 -21.68 -25.01
N HIS A 208 3.71 -22.25 -25.48
CA HIS A 208 2.46 -22.11 -24.75
C HIS A 208 2.57 -22.73 -23.35
N PHE A 209 2.15 -22.00 -22.31
CA PHE A 209 2.36 -22.40 -20.91
C PHE A 209 1.80 -23.80 -20.60
N SER A 210 0.68 -24.19 -21.21
CA SER A 210 0.07 -25.51 -20.98
C SER A 210 0.92 -26.69 -21.45
N ARG A 211 1.94 -26.46 -22.28
CA ARG A 211 2.87 -27.51 -22.72
C ARG A 211 4.04 -27.71 -21.76
N VAL A 212 4.29 -26.74 -20.88
CA VAL A 212 5.52 -26.66 -20.07
C VAL A 212 5.26 -26.50 -18.58
N LEU A 213 4.01 -26.22 -18.18
CA LEU A 213 3.59 -26.12 -16.78
C LEU A 213 2.39 -27.04 -16.51
N ASN A 214 2.42 -27.71 -15.36
CA ASN A 214 1.27 -28.38 -14.80
C ASN A 214 0.41 -27.36 -14.01
N ILE A 215 -0.74 -27.01 -14.55
CA ILE A 215 -1.69 -26.05 -13.96
C ILE A 215 -3.06 -26.71 -13.67
N GLU A 216 -3.12 -28.03 -13.65
CA GLU A 216 -4.35 -28.77 -13.40
C GLU A 216 -4.94 -28.44 -12.02
N GLY A 217 -6.25 -28.23 -11.95
CA GLY A 217 -6.93 -27.87 -10.70
C GLY A 217 -6.61 -26.47 -10.16
N MET A 218 -5.80 -25.67 -10.86
CA MET A 218 -5.56 -24.28 -10.49
C MET A 218 -6.68 -23.37 -10.97
N GLU A 219 -7.17 -22.50 -10.09
CA GLU A 219 -8.06 -21.42 -10.47
C GLU A 219 -7.28 -20.24 -11.02
N PHE A 220 -7.69 -19.77 -12.20
CA PHE A 220 -7.18 -18.53 -12.75
C PHE A 220 -8.20 -17.40 -12.55
N PRO A 221 -7.72 -16.22 -12.15
CA PRO A 221 -6.30 -15.88 -11.97
C PRO A 221 -5.69 -16.31 -10.62
N VAL A 222 -4.40 -16.66 -10.65
CA VAL A 222 -3.69 -17.24 -9.51
C VAL A 222 -3.55 -16.23 -8.35
N LYS A 223 -4.12 -16.59 -7.20
CA LYS A 223 -3.99 -15.85 -5.94
C LYS A 223 -2.66 -16.22 -5.26
N LEU A 224 -2.11 -15.31 -4.45
CA LEU A 224 -0.84 -15.53 -3.74
C LEU A 224 -0.83 -16.82 -2.90
N LYS A 225 -1.96 -17.19 -2.29
CA LYS A 225 -2.10 -18.42 -1.50
C LYS A 225 -1.97 -19.70 -2.33
N ASP A 226 -2.45 -19.67 -3.58
CA ASP A 226 -2.53 -20.83 -4.47
C ASP A 226 -1.20 -21.11 -5.19
N ILE A 227 -0.23 -20.19 -5.14
CA ILE A 227 1.11 -20.43 -5.70
C ILE A 227 1.81 -21.59 -4.96
N LYS A 228 1.48 -21.89 -3.69
CA LYS A 228 2.05 -23.08 -3.00
C LYS A 228 1.65 -24.39 -3.71
N LEU A 229 0.41 -24.46 -4.21
CA LEU A 229 -0.05 -25.59 -5.01
C LEU A 229 0.77 -25.70 -6.31
N PHE A 230 0.93 -24.57 -7.02
CA PHE A 230 1.77 -24.51 -8.23
C PHE A 230 3.20 -25.02 -8.00
N GLU A 231 3.86 -24.55 -6.94
CA GLU A 231 5.23 -24.95 -6.61
C GLU A 231 5.34 -26.46 -6.39
N SER A 232 4.38 -27.06 -5.69
CA SER A 232 4.34 -28.51 -5.44
C SER A 232 4.17 -29.34 -6.71
N MET A 233 3.44 -28.83 -7.69
CA MET A 233 3.15 -29.52 -8.95
C MET A 233 4.25 -29.39 -10.00
N ASN A 234 5.06 -28.34 -9.94
CA ASN A 234 6.02 -28.00 -10.99
C ASN A 234 7.49 -28.08 -10.53
N ASN A 235 7.76 -28.29 -9.24
CA ASN A 235 9.12 -28.27 -8.68
C ASN A 235 9.89 -26.98 -9.01
N ILE A 236 9.15 -25.86 -8.99
CA ILE A 236 9.64 -24.49 -9.19
C ILE A 236 9.35 -23.73 -7.91
N SER A 237 10.29 -22.89 -7.47
CA SER A 237 10.09 -22.01 -6.31
C SER A 237 9.84 -20.57 -6.77
N VAL A 238 8.87 -19.88 -6.16
CA VAL A 238 8.40 -18.57 -6.62
C VAL A 238 8.37 -17.55 -5.48
N ASN A 239 9.15 -16.48 -5.63
CA ASN A 239 8.99 -15.27 -4.82
C ASN A 239 8.12 -14.27 -5.56
N VAL A 240 7.30 -13.52 -4.83
CA VAL A 240 6.50 -12.43 -5.39
C VAL A 240 6.83 -11.13 -4.65
N TYR A 241 7.16 -10.09 -5.41
CA TYR A 241 7.42 -8.73 -4.95
C TYR A 241 6.27 -7.81 -5.36
N GLY A 242 6.05 -6.76 -4.60
CA GLY A 242 5.17 -5.65 -4.96
C GLY A 242 5.97 -4.38 -5.21
N PHE A 243 5.27 -3.28 -5.44
CA PHE A 243 5.88 -1.95 -5.38
C PHE A 243 4.88 -0.94 -4.82
N GLU A 244 5.38 0.04 -4.10
CA GLU A 244 4.60 1.13 -3.53
C GLU A 244 5.07 2.46 -4.10
N SER A 245 4.15 3.42 -4.13
CA SER A 245 4.46 4.77 -4.57
C SER A 245 4.85 5.64 -3.38
N VAL A 246 6.05 6.19 -3.39
CA VAL A 246 6.60 7.04 -2.33
C VAL A 246 6.82 8.43 -2.89
N PHE A 247 6.35 9.47 -2.21
CA PHE A 247 6.64 10.84 -2.62
C PHE A 247 7.96 11.30 -2.00
N LYS A 248 9.00 11.48 -2.82
CA LYS A 248 10.35 11.88 -2.37
C LYS A 248 10.99 12.84 -3.37
N ASP A 249 11.73 13.83 -2.88
CA ASP A 249 12.42 14.85 -3.70
C ASP A 249 11.46 15.60 -4.65
N ASN A 250 10.27 15.98 -4.16
CA ASN A 250 9.20 16.61 -4.95
C ASN A 250 8.73 15.81 -6.18
N ARG A 251 8.93 14.49 -6.20
CA ARG A 251 8.50 13.59 -7.28
C ARG A 251 7.89 12.32 -6.71
N MET A 252 6.92 11.75 -7.43
CA MET A 252 6.42 10.40 -7.18
C MET A 252 7.50 9.40 -7.60
N GLN A 253 8.02 8.65 -6.65
CA GLN A 253 8.96 7.54 -6.85
C GLN A 253 8.23 6.22 -6.57
N TYR A 254 8.77 5.11 -7.08
CA TYR A 254 8.25 3.78 -6.79
C TYR A 254 9.36 2.95 -6.16
N GLU A 255 9.04 2.31 -5.04
CA GLU A 255 9.94 1.41 -4.33
C GLU A 255 9.38 -0.01 -4.40
N ILE A 256 10.21 -0.96 -4.80
CA ILE A 256 9.91 -2.38 -4.73
C ILE A 256 9.81 -2.76 -3.26
N VAL A 257 8.69 -3.37 -2.91
CA VAL A 257 8.40 -3.87 -1.57
C VAL A 257 8.35 -5.40 -1.58
N GLY A 258 8.76 -6.00 -0.48
CA GLY A 258 8.68 -7.45 -0.28
C GLY A 258 10.00 -8.19 -0.48
N PRO A 259 9.95 -9.53 -0.68
CA PRO A 259 8.80 -10.31 -1.13
C PRO A 259 7.53 -10.23 -0.25
N ILE A 260 6.40 -9.98 -0.91
CA ILE A 260 5.06 -10.11 -0.32
C ILE A 260 4.66 -11.59 -0.16
N ARG A 261 5.34 -12.49 -0.89
CA ARG A 261 5.30 -13.94 -0.69
C ARG A 261 6.68 -14.53 -0.97
N TYR A 262 7.23 -15.22 0.01
CA TYR A 262 8.46 -15.99 -0.12
C TYR A 262 8.17 -17.45 -0.43
N ALA A 263 8.97 -18.05 -1.30
CA ALA A 263 9.05 -19.49 -1.40
C ALA A 263 9.72 -20.06 -0.13
N PRO A 264 9.16 -21.11 0.52
CA PRO A 264 9.75 -21.69 1.72
C PRO A 264 11.17 -22.24 1.52
N LYS A 265 11.46 -22.69 0.29
CA LYS A 265 12.76 -23.24 -0.11
C LYS A 265 13.08 -22.80 -1.52
N LYS A 266 14.33 -22.40 -1.75
CA LYS A 266 14.85 -22.15 -3.09
C LYS A 266 15.15 -23.47 -3.79
N LEU A 267 14.53 -23.69 -4.94
CA LEU A 267 14.72 -24.85 -5.80
C LEU A 267 15.65 -24.51 -6.97
N ARG A 268 16.07 -25.53 -7.73
CA ARG A 268 16.91 -25.37 -8.93
C ARG A 268 16.31 -24.35 -9.89
N TYR A 269 15.01 -24.46 -10.14
CA TYR A 269 14.25 -23.45 -10.86
C TYR A 269 13.61 -22.52 -9.84
N HIS A 270 14.06 -21.27 -9.83
CA HIS A 270 13.59 -20.23 -8.93
C HIS A 270 13.22 -18.98 -9.72
N VAL A 271 12.01 -18.46 -9.49
CA VAL A 271 11.48 -17.33 -10.24
C VAL A 271 11.08 -16.21 -9.27
N ASN A 272 11.54 -15.00 -9.55
CA ASN A 272 11.09 -13.79 -8.87
C ASN A 272 10.04 -13.11 -9.76
N LEU A 273 8.83 -12.91 -9.23
CA LEU A 273 7.75 -12.24 -9.92
C LEU A 273 7.50 -10.86 -9.30
N LEU A 274 7.09 -9.91 -10.14
CA LEU A 274 6.53 -8.64 -9.73
C LEU A 274 5.02 -8.72 -9.88
N LEU A 275 4.27 -8.48 -8.81
CA LEU A 275 2.82 -8.33 -8.84
C LEU A 275 2.48 -6.85 -8.99
N THR A 276 1.76 -6.51 -10.05
CA THR A 276 1.25 -5.17 -10.30
C THR A 276 -0.26 -5.14 -10.17
N THR A 277 -0.84 -4.00 -9.78
CA THR A 277 -2.29 -3.83 -9.61
C THR A 277 -2.75 -2.54 -10.30
N SER A 278 -3.83 -2.61 -11.07
CA SER A 278 -4.48 -1.47 -11.74
C SER A 278 -5.99 -1.62 -11.63
N GLU A 279 -6.65 -0.50 -11.39
CA GLU A 279 -8.11 -0.40 -11.44
C GLU A 279 -8.55 -0.28 -12.91
N CYS A 280 -9.62 -0.98 -13.33
CA CYS A 280 -10.20 -0.82 -14.66
C CYS A 280 -11.13 0.39 -14.67
N CYS A 281 -10.67 1.53 -15.17
CA CYS A 281 -11.55 2.65 -15.45
C CYS A 281 -11.74 2.75 -16.97
N VAL A 282 -12.86 2.23 -17.49
CA VAL A 282 -13.30 2.54 -18.86
C VAL A 282 -14.49 3.50 -18.76
N ASN A 283 -14.35 4.70 -19.32
CA ASN A 283 -15.43 5.67 -19.53
C ASN A 283 -16.29 6.03 -18.30
N HIS A 284 -15.69 6.24 -17.13
CA HIS A 284 -16.41 6.61 -15.88
C HIS A 284 -17.48 5.61 -15.41
N HIS A 285 -17.56 4.42 -16.02
CA HIS A 285 -18.38 3.31 -15.54
C HIS A 285 -17.47 2.28 -14.86
N CYS A 286 -17.22 2.49 -13.56
CA CYS A 286 -16.51 1.53 -12.73
C CYS A 286 -17.46 0.37 -12.44
N ASN A 287 -17.27 -0.75 -13.13
CA ASN A 287 -17.88 -1.99 -12.68
C ASN A 287 -17.22 -2.36 -11.36
N LYS A 288 -18.01 -2.46 -10.28
CA LYS A 288 -17.59 -2.39 -8.87
C LYS A 288 -16.61 -3.50 -8.43
N ASP A 289 -16.29 -4.45 -9.31
CA ASP A 289 -15.45 -5.65 -9.11
C ASP A 289 -14.16 -5.73 -9.96
N CYS A 290 -13.79 -4.72 -10.76
CA CYS A 290 -12.64 -4.81 -11.69
C CYS A 290 -11.35 -4.19 -11.14
N VAL A 291 -10.73 -4.85 -10.15
CA VAL A 291 -9.29 -4.65 -9.86
C VAL A 291 -8.53 -5.74 -10.61
N LYS A 292 -7.70 -5.31 -11.55
CA LYS A 292 -6.81 -6.19 -12.30
C LYS A 292 -5.46 -6.22 -11.61
N SER A 293 -4.95 -7.40 -11.35
CA SER A 293 -3.54 -7.60 -11.01
C SER A 293 -2.83 -8.31 -12.16
N HIS A 294 -1.52 -8.22 -12.21
CA HIS A 294 -0.77 -8.77 -13.32
C HIS A 294 0.64 -9.13 -12.85
N TYR A 295 1.03 -10.40 -13.09
CA TYR A 295 2.35 -10.90 -12.77
C TYR A 295 3.31 -10.64 -13.92
N CYS A 296 4.48 -10.09 -13.59
CA CYS A 296 5.59 -9.93 -14.52
C CYS A 296 6.81 -10.68 -13.99
N TRP A 297 7.70 -11.12 -14.86
CA TRP A 297 8.94 -11.76 -14.44
C TRP A 297 10.02 -10.72 -14.12
N ILE A 298 10.60 -10.78 -12.92
CA ILE A 298 11.80 -10.02 -12.55
C ILE A 298 13.03 -10.80 -13.01
N LYS A 299 13.57 -10.43 -14.17
CA LYS A 299 14.77 -11.07 -14.73
C LYS A 299 16.07 -10.59 -14.10
N ASP A 300 16.07 -9.40 -13.48
CA ASP A 300 17.26 -8.82 -12.82
C ASP A 300 16.86 -8.02 -11.58
N LEU A 301 16.75 -8.69 -10.44
CA LEU A 301 16.32 -8.07 -9.19
C LEU A 301 17.28 -6.95 -8.73
N SER A 302 18.60 -7.18 -8.84
CA SER A 302 19.63 -6.21 -8.48
C SER A 302 19.49 -4.91 -9.27
N ARG A 303 19.26 -5.02 -10.58
CA ARG A 303 19.02 -3.85 -11.43
C ARG A 303 17.71 -3.15 -11.06
N LEU A 304 16.67 -3.92 -10.76
CA LEU A 304 15.36 -3.37 -10.39
C LEU A 304 15.45 -2.49 -9.14
N VAL A 305 16.15 -2.94 -8.09
CA VAL A 305 16.28 -2.21 -6.81
C VAL A 305 17.52 -1.32 -6.71
N SER A 306 18.33 -1.23 -7.77
CA SER A 306 19.60 -0.48 -7.81
C SER A 306 19.51 0.93 -7.21
N SER A 307 18.46 1.68 -7.51
CA SER A 307 18.25 3.06 -7.02
C SER A 307 17.79 3.14 -5.56
N GLN A 308 17.30 2.04 -5.00
CA GLN A 308 16.96 1.93 -3.58
C GLN A 308 18.21 1.63 -2.77
N VAL A 309 19.14 0.87 -3.36
CA VAL A 309 20.39 0.45 -2.70
C VAL A 309 21.46 1.53 -2.79
N SER A 310 21.62 2.22 -3.92
CA SER A 310 22.72 3.17 -4.17
C SER A 310 22.71 4.46 -3.33
N ARG A 311 21.80 4.58 -2.35
CA ARG A 311 21.78 5.68 -1.37
C ARG A 311 22.42 5.29 -0.02
N ASN A 312 22.62 4.00 0.24
CA ASN A 312 23.41 3.48 1.36
C ASN A 312 24.59 2.69 0.78
N ASN A 313 25.81 3.01 1.20
CA ASN A 313 27.08 2.68 0.53
C ASN A 313 27.51 1.19 0.56
N HIS A 314 26.61 0.23 0.33
CA HIS A 314 26.93 -1.20 0.34
C HIS A 314 26.30 -1.95 -0.85
N LYS A 315 27.13 -2.64 -1.63
CA LYS A 315 26.70 -3.67 -2.59
C LYS A 315 26.01 -4.79 -1.81
N ILE A 316 24.71 -4.99 -2.01
CA ILE A 316 24.00 -6.15 -1.48
C ILE A 316 24.19 -7.31 -2.44
N TYR A 317 24.85 -8.36 -1.96
CA TYR A 317 24.84 -9.68 -2.59
C TYR A 317 23.53 -10.35 -2.20
N PHE A 318 22.62 -10.53 -3.16
CA PHE A 318 21.48 -11.44 -2.95
C PHE A 318 22.06 -12.85 -2.84
N SER A 319 21.86 -13.50 -1.69
CA SER A 319 22.41 -14.83 -1.41
C SER A 319 22.00 -15.82 -2.51
N LYS A 320 23.00 -16.56 -2.99
CA LYS A 320 22.89 -17.54 -4.07
C LYS A 320 21.87 -18.63 -3.81
#